data_AF-A0A4U3A4P8-F1
#
_entry.id   AF-A0A4U3A4P8-F1
#
_cell.length_a   1.000
_cell.length_b   1.000
_cell.length_c   1.000
_cell.angle_alpha   90.00
_cell.angle_beta   90.00
_cell.angle_gamma   90.00
#
_symmetry.space_group_name_H-M   'P 1'
#
loop_
_entity.id
_entity.type
_entity.pdbx_description
1 polymer ?
#
loop_
_entity_poly.entity_id
_entity_poly.type
_entity_poly.pdbx_seq_one_letter_code
_entity_poly.pdbx_strand_id
1 'polypeptide(L)' 'MNEGDPALLIENTVYLVNGTIFELSQSMFHYEKTKLLNRINFK' A
#
# COMPACT_ATOMS: atom_id res chain seq x y z
N MET A 1 -8.41 13.43 8.93
CA MET A 1 -9.35 12.29 8.84
C MET A 1 -10.29 12.47 9.99
N ASN A 2 -11.56 12.63 9.68
CA ASN A 2 -12.63 12.54 10.64
C ASN A 2 -12.97 11.08 10.87
N GLU A 3 -13.57 10.78 12.00
CA GLU A 3 -14.10 9.45 12.28
C GLU A 3 -15.13 9.07 11.21
N GLY A 4 -14.99 7.88 10.62
CA GLY A 4 -15.85 7.39 9.54
C GLY A 4 -15.41 7.78 8.12
N ASP A 5 -14.38 8.61 7.95
CA ASP A 5 -13.83 8.90 6.62
C ASP A 5 -13.23 7.62 6.00
N PRO A 6 -13.42 7.38 4.68
CA PRO A 6 -12.80 6.26 4.02
C PRO A 6 -11.26 6.42 3.98
N ALA A 7 -10.55 5.29 3.97
CA ALA A 7 -9.10 5.27 3.84
C ALA A 7 -8.66 4.08 2.99
N LEU A 8 -7.51 4.21 2.32
CA LEU A 8 -6.85 3.10 1.67
C LEU A 8 -5.86 2.48 2.65
N LEU A 9 -6.11 1.24 3.04
CA LEU A 9 -5.17 0.43 3.82
C LEU A 9 -4.35 -0.45 2.87
N ILE A 10 -3.03 -0.41 3.02
CA ILE A 10 -2.11 -1.28 2.29
C ILE A 10 -1.33 -2.10 3.32
N GLU A 11 -1.49 -3.41 3.24
CA GLU A 11 -0.66 -4.37 3.96
C GLU A 11 0.46 -4.81 3.01
N ASN A 12 1.70 -4.64 3.45
CA ASN A 12 2.88 -4.90 2.64
C ASN A 12 3.73 -5.99 3.30
N THR A 13 4.09 -6.99 2.51
CA THR A 13 5.10 -7.98 2.89
C THR A 13 6.26 -7.89 1.93
N VAL A 14 7.42 -7.51 2.44
CA VAL A 14 8.64 -7.38 1.66
C VAL A 14 9.49 -8.62 1.87
N TYR A 15 9.90 -9.25 0.76
CA TYR A 15 10.77 -10.43 0.77
C TYR A 15 12.15 -10.08 0.22
N LEU A 16 13.19 -10.63 0.84
CA LEU A 16 14.52 -10.68 0.24
C LEU A 16 14.55 -11.69 -0.92
N VAL A 17 15.56 -11.59 -1.78
CA VAL A 17 15.72 -12.48 -2.95
C VAL A 17 15.78 -13.96 -2.56
N ASN A 18 16.24 -14.27 -1.35
CA ASN A 18 16.29 -15.65 -0.83
C ASN A 18 14.97 -16.15 -0.22
N GLY A 19 13.88 -15.38 -0.33
CA GLY A 19 12.56 -15.73 0.19
C GLY A 19 12.35 -15.41 1.68
N THR A 20 13.34 -14.84 2.37
CA THR A 20 13.18 -14.42 3.77
C THR A 20 12.29 -13.17 3.85
N ILE A 21 11.34 -13.14 4.78
CA ILE A 21 10.55 -11.93 5.08
C ILE A 21 11.49 -10.88 5.68
N PHE A 22 11.62 -9.76 5.00
CA PHE A 22 12.38 -8.60 5.46
C PHE A 22 11.52 -7.68 6.33
N GLU A 23 10.28 -7.42 5.89
CA GLU A 23 9.40 -6.45 6.53
C GLU A 23 7.94 -6.85 6.37
N LEU A 24 7.16 -6.65 7.43
CA LEU A 24 5.71 -6.61 7.43
C LEU A 24 5.28 -5.23 7.89
N SER A 25 4.51 -4.52 7.08
CA SER A 25 4.01 -3.19 7.45
C SER A 25 2.60 -2.94 6.96
N GLN A 26 1.88 -2.11 7.70
CA GLN A 26 0.56 -1.60 7.33
C GLN A 26 0.64 -0.09 7.20
N SER A 27 0.17 0.43 6.08
CA SER A 27 0.10 1.88 5.82
C SER A 27 -1.33 2.30 5.52
N MET A 28 -1.73 3.45 6.06
CA MET A 28 -3.05 4.05 5.84
C MET A 28 -2.90 5.36 5.07
N PHE A 29 -3.62 5.48 3.96
CA PHE A 29 -3.59 6.63 3.08
C PHE A 29 -4.94 7.36 3.04
N HIS A 30 -4.88 8.68 3.01
CA HIS A 30 -6.06 9.52 2.92
C HIS A 30 -6.72 9.40 1.54
N TYR A 31 -8.01 9.09 1.51
CA TYR A 31 -8.78 8.82 0.29
C TYR A 31 -8.71 9.94 -0.77
N GLU A 32 -8.66 11.21 -0.34
CA GLU A 32 -8.55 12.35 -1.27
C GLU A 32 -7.13 12.66 -1.74
N LYS A 33 -6.10 12.31 -0.94
CA LYS A 33 -4.72 12.75 -1.19
C LYS A 33 -3.87 11.70 -1.89
N THR A 34 -4.41 10.49 -2.07
CA THR A 34 -3.65 9.36 -2.62
C THR A 34 -4.47 8.66 -3.70
N LYS A 35 -3.78 8.28 -4.78
CA LYS A 35 -4.32 7.42 -5.84
C LYS A 35 -3.39 6.23 -5.99
N LEU A 36 -3.95 5.03 -6.04
CA LEU A 36 -3.20 3.84 -6.36
C LEU A 36 -3.06 3.74 -7.88
N LEU A 37 -1.83 3.86 -8.39
CA LEU A 37 -1.57 3.62 -9.80
C LEU A 37 -1.54 2.10 -10.02
N ASN A 38 -2.60 1.56 -10.64
CA ASN A 38 -2.56 0.19 -11.11
C ASN A 38 -1.69 0.13 -12.37
N ARG A 39 -0.89 -0.93 -12.49
CA ARG A 39 0.20 -1.08 -13.46
C ARG A 39 -0.34 -0.89 -14.89
N ILE A 40 -0.14 0.31 -15.47
CA ILE A 40 -0.28 0.53 -16.91
C ILE A 40 0.94 -0.08 -17.57
N ASN A 41 0.71 -1.01 -18.50
CA ASN A 41 1.75 -1.61 -19.30
C ASN A 41 2.23 -0.53 -20.29
N PHE A 42 3.38 0.11 -20.02
CA PHE A 42 4.08 0.90 -21.01
C PHE A 42 4.69 -0.07 -22.02
N LYS A 43 3.91 -0.40 -23.06
CA LYS A 43 4.37 -1.16 -24.22
C LYS A 43 5.10 -0.24 -25.18
#